data_AF-A0A431TVN4-F1
#
_entry.id   AF-A0A431TVN4-F1
#
_cell.length_a   1.000
_cell.length_b   1.000
_cell.length_c   1.000
_cell.angle_alpha   90.00
_cell.angle_beta   90.00
_cell.angle_gamma   90.00
#
_symmetry.space_group_name_H-M   'P 1'
#
loop_
_entity.id
_entity.type
_entity.pdbx_description
1 polymer ?
#
loop_
_entity_poly.entity_id
_entity_poly.type
_entity_poly.pdbx_seq_one_letter_code
_entity_poly.pdbx_strand_id
1 'polypeptide(L)'
;MINSLFASLLLTSAVPAAETEAHSPYALPTLRRHFRQAAQDEAASRQFHQLMSQYTAQDAVVLAYKAASEAILAKHTGGLFDKLDRVKAAGRQFEQAVALDPRHPEIRFLRFSVESNLPGFLGASKHVEEDKHLLVQTLLSHPKSGMDAEGFQVVRDYLLRGNHLTDEQAERLRKLPQ
;
A
#
# COMPACT_ATOMS: atom_id res chain seq x y z
N MET A 1 -27.18 -0.14 65.83
CA MET A 1 -26.21 0.94 65.55
C MET A 1 -26.05 1.03 64.06
N ILE A 2 -26.32 2.21 63.52
CA ILE A 2 -26.31 2.59 62.11
C ILE A 2 -24.85 2.77 61.64
N ASN A 3 -24.53 2.35 60.41
CA ASN A 3 -23.56 2.96 59.48
C ASN A 3 -23.28 2.00 58.32
N SER A 4 -23.07 2.39 57.07
CA SER A 4 -23.45 3.56 56.30
C SER A 4 -23.17 3.15 54.85
N LEU A 5 -24.08 3.47 53.93
CA LEU A 5 -23.96 3.21 52.51
C LEU A 5 -22.71 3.89 51.93
N PHE A 6 -21.95 3.17 51.11
CA PHE A 6 -21.27 3.76 49.95
C PHE A 6 -21.30 2.74 48.79
N ALA A 7 -22.35 2.84 47.97
CA ALA A 7 -22.37 2.21 46.66
C ALA A 7 -21.61 3.12 45.68
N SER A 8 -20.34 2.81 45.44
CA SER A 8 -19.57 3.44 44.36
C SER A 8 -19.98 2.83 43.03
N LEU A 9 -20.93 3.49 42.35
CA LEU A 9 -21.30 3.22 40.98
C LEU A 9 -20.14 3.66 40.07
N LEU A 10 -19.23 2.74 39.74
CA LEU A 10 -18.25 2.95 38.69
C LEU A 10 -19.00 2.92 37.35
N LEU A 11 -19.37 4.09 36.83
CA LEU A 11 -19.69 4.22 35.40
C LEU A 11 -18.40 3.94 34.61
N THR A 12 -18.20 2.69 34.23
CA THR A 12 -17.28 2.35 33.14
C THR A 12 -17.93 2.83 31.85
N SER A 13 -17.61 4.05 31.42
CA SER A 13 -17.87 4.46 30.04
C SER A 13 -17.02 3.56 29.14
N ALA A 14 -17.66 2.55 28.55
CA ALA A 14 -17.07 1.83 27.43
C ALA A 14 -16.89 2.84 26.30
N VAL A 15 -15.63 3.25 26.07
CA VAL A 15 -15.27 4.03 24.88
C VAL A 15 -15.59 3.15 23.68
N PRO A 16 -16.48 3.57 22.77
CA PRO A 16 -16.78 2.78 21.58
C PRO A 16 -15.51 2.68 20.73
N ALA A 17 -15.14 1.46 20.33
CA ALA A 17 -13.93 1.12 19.57
C ALA A 17 -13.86 1.74 18.14
N ALA A 18 -14.77 2.65 17.80
CA ALA A 18 -14.93 3.22 16.47
C ALA A 18 -14.13 4.53 16.25
N GLU A 19 -13.64 5.19 17.30
CA GLU A 19 -13.01 6.51 17.17
C GLU A 19 -11.49 6.47 16.89
N THR A 20 -10.86 5.29 16.98
CA THR A 20 -9.41 5.12 16.80
C THR A 20 -8.93 4.97 15.35
N GLU A 21 -9.79 4.62 14.40
CA GLU A 21 -9.34 4.38 13.02
C GLU A 21 -9.10 5.68 12.21
N ALA A 22 -9.87 6.73 12.47
CA ALA A 22 -9.77 8.00 11.73
C ALA A 22 -8.47 8.79 12.01
N HIS A 23 -7.75 8.47 13.09
CA HIS A 23 -6.51 9.14 13.50
C HIS A 23 -5.26 8.25 13.40
N SER A 24 -5.39 7.05 12.84
CA SER A 24 -4.23 6.18 12.66
C SER A 24 -3.28 6.77 11.62
N PRO A 25 -1.96 6.87 11.91
CA PRO A 25 -0.99 7.27 10.90
C PRO A 25 -0.87 6.24 9.77
N TYR A 26 -1.47 5.05 9.95
CA TYR A 26 -1.55 3.97 8.97
C TYR A 26 -2.89 3.90 8.23
N ALA A 27 -3.76 4.90 8.39
CA ALA A 27 -4.99 4.99 7.61
C ALA A 27 -4.67 5.10 6.10
N LEU A 28 -5.45 4.41 5.26
CA LEU A 28 -5.17 4.27 3.83
C LEU A 28 -4.97 5.60 3.08
N PRO A 29 -5.80 6.65 3.28
CA PRO A 29 -5.56 7.95 2.62
C PRO A 29 -4.24 8.61 3.04
N THR A 30 -3.84 8.45 4.31
CA THR A 30 -2.56 8.95 4.84
C THR A 30 -1.40 8.23 4.19
N LEU A 31 -1.46 6.90 4.07
CA LEU A 31 -0.44 6.09 3.43
C LEU A 31 -0.29 6.39 1.93
N ARG A 32 -1.40 6.54 1.20
CA ARG A 32 -1.40 6.97 -0.21
C ARG A 32 -0.70 8.30 -0.41
N ARG A 33 -0.96 9.27 0.47
CA ARG A 33 -0.28 10.57 0.45
C ARG A 33 1.22 10.43 0.68
N HIS A 34 1.63 9.70 1.71
CA HIS A 34 3.05 9.48 2.00
C HIS A 34 3.76 8.77 0.83
N PHE A 35 3.16 7.73 0.26
CA PHE A 35 3.70 7.02 -0.90
C PHE A 35 3.91 7.95 -2.10
N ARG A 36 2.91 8.78 -2.44
CA ARG A 36 3.02 9.75 -3.55
C ARG A 36 4.14 10.78 -3.31
N GLN A 37 4.25 11.32 -2.10
CA GLN A 37 5.29 12.29 -1.74
C GLN A 37 6.68 11.65 -1.73
N ALA A 38 6.82 10.49 -1.11
CA ALA A 38 8.07 9.74 -1.01
C ALA A 38 8.64 9.37 -2.40
N ALA A 39 7.78 9.11 -3.39
CA ALA A 39 8.21 8.81 -4.75
C ALA A 39 8.89 9.99 -5.46
N GLN A 40 8.74 11.23 -4.95
CA GLN A 40 9.21 12.47 -5.58
C GLN A 40 10.27 13.20 -4.76
N ASP A 41 10.29 13.01 -3.44
CA ASP A 41 11.14 13.77 -2.52
C ASP A 41 11.89 12.86 -1.53
N GLU A 42 13.19 13.09 -1.39
CA GLU A 42 14.07 12.26 -0.55
C GLU A 42 13.77 12.42 0.94
N ALA A 43 13.43 13.62 1.41
CA ALA A 43 13.10 13.85 2.82
C ALA A 43 11.77 13.16 3.17
N ALA A 44 10.76 13.26 2.30
CA ALA A 44 9.50 12.55 2.41
C ALA A 44 9.71 11.02 2.38
N SER A 45 10.63 10.52 1.55
CA SER A 45 11.01 9.11 1.52
C SER A 45 11.56 8.62 2.86
N ARG A 46 12.49 9.36 3.48
CA ARG A 46 13.01 9.03 4.81
C ARG A 46 11.93 9.08 5.89
N GLN A 47 11.07 10.11 5.87
CA GLN A 47 9.96 10.24 6.82
C GLN A 47 8.97 9.08 6.69
N PHE A 48 8.62 8.71 5.46
CA PHE A 48 7.71 7.60 5.21
C PHE A 48 8.30 6.27 5.69
N HIS A 49 9.56 6.00 5.37
CA HIS A 49 10.25 4.80 5.87
C HIS A 49 10.32 4.77 7.39
N GLN A 50 10.64 5.90 8.04
CA GLN A 50 10.66 5.99 9.50
C GLN A 50 9.30 5.66 10.11
N LEU A 51 8.20 6.21 9.57
CA LEU A 51 6.85 5.87 10.00
C LEU A 51 6.56 4.37 9.87
N MET A 52 6.92 3.78 8.73
CA MET A 52 6.66 2.36 8.45
C MET A 52 7.57 1.42 9.24
N SER A 53 8.75 1.87 9.66
CA SER A 53 9.65 1.10 10.53
C SER A 53 9.04 0.82 11.91
N GLN A 54 8.18 1.73 12.38
CA GLN A 54 7.48 1.62 13.67
C GLN A 54 6.25 0.70 13.60
N TYR A 55 5.80 0.35 12.39
CA TYR A 55 4.65 -0.53 12.21
C TYR A 55 5.00 -1.99 12.53
N THR A 56 4.31 -2.57 13.51
CA THR A 56 4.54 -3.93 14.04
C THR A 56 3.34 -4.87 13.91
N ALA A 57 2.18 -4.36 13.49
CA ALA A 57 1.00 -5.18 13.25
C ALA A 57 1.06 -5.90 11.89
N GLN A 58 0.01 -6.67 11.57
CA GLN A 58 -0.02 -7.57 10.40
C GLN A 58 -1.16 -7.26 9.40
N ASP A 59 -1.68 -6.03 9.37
CA ASP A 59 -2.55 -5.61 8.26
C ASP A 59 -1.79 -5.72 6.93
N ALA A 60 -2.41 -6.42 5.97
CA ALA A 60 -1.81 -6.75 4.69
C ALA A 60 -1.49 -5.51 3.84
N VAL A 61 -2.39 -4.53 3.81
CA VAL A 61 -2.23 -3.30 3.04
C VAL A 61 -1.13 -2.44 3.64
N VAL A 62 -1.11 -2.29 4.96
CA VAL A 62 -0.07 -1.52 5.66
C VAL A 62 1.31 -2.18 5.48
N LEU A 63 1.40 -3.52 5.46
CA LEU A 63 2.64 -4.24 5.14
C LEU A 63 3.10 -3.99 3.69
N ALA A 64 2.18 -3.92 2.73
CA ALA A 64 2.54 -3.55 1.35
C ALA A 64 3.08 -2.11 1.26
N TYR A 65 2.52 -1.17 2.03
CA TYR A 65 3.06 0.18 2.14
C TYR A 65 4.43 0.20 2.83
N LYS A 66 4.69 -0.70 3.78
CA LYS A 66 6.01 -0.85 4.42
C LYS A 66 7.04 -1.31 3.39
N ALA A 67 6.70 -2.32 2.59
CA ALA A 67 7.52 -2.79 1.48
C ALA A 67 7.82 -1.67 0.47
N ALA A 68 6.80 -0.91 0.08
CA ALA A 68 6.95 0.23 -0.82
C ALA A 68 7.88 1.31 -0.24
N SER A 69 7.77 1.62 1.06
CA SER A 69 8.64 2.59 1.72
C SER A 69 10.12 2.17 1.69
N GLU A 70 10.40 0.87 1.87
CA GLU A 70 11.75 0.31 1.80
C GLU A 70 12.33 0.43 0.39
N ALA A 71 11.54 0.11 -0.63
CA ALA A 71 11.95 0.21 -2.03
C ALA A 71 12.16 1.66 -2.50
N ILE A 72 11.30 2.59 -2.05
CA ILE A 72 11.46 4.02 -2.37
C ILE A 72 12.70 4.57 -1.69
N LEU A 73 12.97 4.22 -0.42
CA LEU A 73 14.19 4.62 0.28
C LEU A 73 15.45 4.12 -0.44
N ALA A 74 15.40 2.90 -1.02
CA ALA A 74 16.51 2.33 -1.79
C ALA A 74 16.94 3.22 -2.98
N LYS A 75 16.04 4.03 -3.56
CA LYS A 75 16.37 4.98 -4.62
C LYS A 75 17.38 6.04 -4.15
N HIS A 76 17.34 6.39 -2.87
CA HIS A 76 18.10 7.48 -2.25
C HIS A 76 19.24 7.00 -1.34
N THR A 77 19.33 5.70 -1.05
CA THR A 77 20.42 5.14 -0.24
C THR A 77 21.69 4.96 -1.06
N GLY A 78 22.83 4.81 -0.37
CA GLY A 78 24.19 4.74 -0.92
C GLY A 78 24.48 3.62 -1.92
N GLY A 79 25.55 2.85 -1.70
CA GLY A 79 26.14 1.97 -2.71
C GLY A 79 25.20 0.89 -3.28
N LEU A 80 25.60 0.26 -4.38
CA LEU A 80 24.81 -0.75 -5.09
C LEU A 80 24.36 -1.91 -4.17
N PHE A 81 25.22 -2.37 -3.25
CA PHE A 81 24.89 -3.45 -2.31
C PHE A 81 23.73 -3.09 -1.38
N ASP A 82 23.74 -1.89 -0.79
CA ASP A 82 22.65 -1.44 0.08
C ASP A 82 21.33 -1.37 -0.68
N LYS A 83 21.36 -0.90 -1.93
CA LYS A 83 20.16 -0.87 -2.79
C LYS A 83 19.61 -2.27 -3.03
N LEU A 84 20.48 -3.25 -3.30
CA LEU A 84 20.10 -4.63 -3.52
C LEU A 84 19.43 -5.25 -2.28
N ASP A 85 20.00 -5.02 -1.10
CA ASP A 85 19.48 -5.60 0.13
C ASP A 85 18.11 -5.01 0.51
N ARG A 86 17.92 -3.71 0.26
CA ARG A 86 16.62 -3.05 0.44
C ARG A 86 15.57 -3.54 -0.56
N VAL A 87 15.94 -3.70 -1.84
CA VAL A 87 15.02 -4.28 -2.85
C VAL A 87 14.62 -5.71 -2.47
N LYS A 88 15.56 -6.53 -1.98
CA LYS A 88 15.24 -7.88 -1.48
C LYS A 88 14.35 -7.85 -0.25
N ALA A 89 14.58 -6.91 0.68
CA ALA A 89 13.74 -6.74 1.86
C ALA A 89 12.31 -6.34 1.49
N ALA A 90 12.16 -5.36 0.59
CA ALA A 90 10.87 -4.97 0.04
C ALA A 90 10.16 -6.15 -0.63
N GLY A 91 10.88 -6.94 -1.45
CA GLY A 91 10.32 -8.13 -2.10
C GLY A 91 9.73 -9.14 -1.10
N ARG A 92 10.46 -9.47 -0.03
CA ARG A 92 9.95 -10.37 1.03
C ARG A 92 8.71 -9.81 1.74
N GLN A 93 8.69 -8.50 2.00
CA GLN A 93 7.53 -7.86 2.63
C GLN A 93 6.32 -7.83 1.71
N PHE A 94 6.52 -7.64 0.41
CA PHE A 94 5.46 -7.76 -0.59
C PHE A 94 4.92 -9.18 -0.68
N GLU A 95 5.78 -10.20 -0.69
CA GLU A 95 5.36 -11.61 -0.64
C GLU A 95 4.51 -11.89 0.60
N GLN A 96 4.90 -11.37 1.76
CA GLN A 96 4.11 -11.50 2.98
C GLN A 96 2.74 -10.80 2.87
N ALA A 97 2.70 -9.55 2.39
CA ALA A 97 1.45 -8.81 2.22
C ALA A 97 0.50 -9.52 1.25
N VAL A 98 1.03 -10.02 0.14
CA VAL A 98 0.30 -10.82 -0.84
C VAL A 98 -0.20 -12.14 -0.24
N ALA A 99 0.59 -12.80 0.59
CA ALA A 99 0.16 -14.05 1.24
C ALA A 99 -1.04 -13.83 2.19
N LEU A 100 -1.11 -12.64 2.83
CA LEU A 100 -2.20 -12.28 3.74
C LEU A 100 -3.49 -11.90 3.00
N ASP A 101 -3.40 -11.16 1.91
CA ASP A 101 -4.53 -10.88 1.01
C ASP A 101 -4.13 -10.95 -0.47
N PRO A 102 -4.21 -12.14 -1.08
CA PRO A 102 -3.72 -12.35 -2.45
C PRO A 102 -4.52 -11.63 -3.53
N ARG A 103 -5.71 -11.11 -3.24
CA ARG A 103 -6.53 -10.48 -4.29
C ARG A 103 -6.70 -8.98 -4.10
N HIS A 104 -6.08 -8.40 -3.07
CA HIS A 104 -6.21 -6.99 -2.79
C HIS A 104 -5.53 -6.13 -3.87
N PRO A 105 -6.29 -5.31 -4.64
CA PRO A 105 -5.73 -4.54 -5.75
C PRO A 105 -4.70 -3.49 -5.29
N GLU A 106 -4.87 -2.89 -4.10
CA GLU A 106 -3.88 -1.94 -3.56
C GLU A 106 -2.51 -2.61 -3.34
N ILE A 107 -2.47 -3.82 -2.78
CA ILE A 107 -1.22 -4.56 -2.52
C ILE A 107 -0.53 -4.89 -3.83
N ARG A 108 -1.31 -5.41 -4.78
CA ARG A 108 -0.86 -5.78 -6.12
C ARG A 108 -0.35 -4.57 -6.89
N PHE A 109 -1.01 -3.43 -6.74
CA PHE A 109 -0.57 -2.17 -7.33
C PHE A 109 0.76 -1.70 -6.76
N LEU A 110 0.94 -1.73 -5.44
CA LEU A 110 2.19 -1.30 -4.81
C LEU A 110 3.36 -2.19 -5.27
N ARG A 111 3.19 -3.52 -5.26
CA ARG A 111 4.20 -4.46 -5.75
C ARG A 111 4.50 -4.23 -7.23
N PHE A 112 3.48 -4.16 -8.08
CA PHE A 112 3.62 -3.85 -9.50
C PHE A 112 4.39 -2.55 -9.74
N SER A 113 4.02 -1.47 -9.05
CA SER A 113 4.63 -0.15 -9.23
C SER A 113 6.11 -0.13 -8.83
N VAL A 114 6.51 -0.95 -7.85
CA VAL A 114 7.90 -1.08 -7.45
C VAL A 114 8.64 -1.96 -8.46
N GLU A 115 8.17 -3.18 -8.70
CA GLU A 115 8.85 -4.17 -9.55
C GLU A 115 8.97 -3.70 -11.00
N SER A 116 7.97 -2.99 -11.54
CA SER A 116 7.97 -2.50 -12.92
C SER A 116 8.97 -1.38 -13.18
N ASN A 117 9.43 -0.69 -12.12
CA ASN A 117 10.39 0.42 -12.20
C ASN A 117 11.82 0.00 -11.86
N LEU A 118 12.05 -1.25 -11.46
CA LEU A 118 13.39 -1.76 -11.16
C LEU A 118 14.09 -2.25 -12.43
N PRO A 119 15.40 -2.01 -12.58
CA PRO A 119 16.16 -2.59 -13.67
C PRO A 119 16.08 -4.12 -13.68
N GLY A 120 15.84 -4.71 -14.85
CA GLY A 120 15.62 -6.17 -14.99
C GLY A 120 16.75 -7.05 -14.46
N PHE A 121 18.00 -6.56 -14.46
CA PHE A 121 19.16 -7.30 -13.91
C PHE A 121 19.08 -7.54 -12.39
N LEU A 122 18.19 -6.82 -11.68
CA LEU A 122 17.94 -7.03 -10.26
C LEU A 122 17.07 -8.26 -9.97
N GLY A 123 16.48 -8.89 -11.00
CA GLY A 123 15.67 -10.09 -10.85
C GLY A 123 14.37 -9.88 -10.06
N ALA A 124 13.95 -8.62 -9.88
CA ALA A 124 12.78 -8.22 -9.13
C ALA A 124 11.50 -8.19 -9.97
N SER A 125 11.55 -8.47 -11.28
CA SER A 125 10.38 -8.35 -12.18
C SER A 125 9.51 -9.61 -12.25
N LYS A 126 9.55 -10.47 -11.23
CA LYS A 126 8.95 -11.81 -11.28
C LYS A 126 7.43 -11.78 -11.29
N HIS A 127 6.83 -10.74 -10.71
CA HIS A 127 5.39 -10.68 -10.51
C HIS A 127 4.69 -9.61 -11.36
N VAL A 128 5.44 -8.84 -12.15
CA VAL A 128 4.93 -7.73 -12.97
C VAL A 128 3.73 -8.17 -13.82
N GLU A 129 3.83 -9.32 -14.49
CA GLU A 129 2.74 -9.81 -15.35
C GLU A 129 1.54 -10.33 -14.56
N GLU A 130 1.76 -11.01 -13.42
CA GLU A 130 0.69 -11.49 -12.53
C GLU A 130 -0.11 -10.31 -11.97
N ASP A 131 0.59 -9.33 -11.40
CA ASP A 131 -0.04 -8.17 -10.78
C ASP A 131 -0.77 -7.32 -11.82
N LYS A 132 -0.15 -7.09 -12.99
CA LYS A 132 -0.80 -6.39 -14.11
C LYS A 132 -2.12 -7.07 -14.47
N HIS A 133 -2.12 -8.38 -14.64
CA HIS A 133 -3.31 -9.12 -15.05
C HIS A 133 -4.43 -8.99 -14.02
N LEU A 134 -4.11 -9.04 -12.72
CA LEU A 134 -5.09 -8.82 -11.66
C LEU A 134 -5.64 -7.40 -11.67
N LEU A 135 -4.76 -6.40 -11.79
CA LEU A 135 -5.16 -4.98 -11.79
C LEU A 135 -6.05 -4.65 -12.99
N VAL A 136 -5.71 -5.12 -14.19
CA VAL A 136 -6.53 -4.93 -15.39
C VAL A 136 -7.92 -5.56 -15.22
N GLN A 137 -7.99 -6.81 -14.75
CA GLN A 137 -9.29 -7.45 -14.49
C GLN A 137 -10.11 -6.71 -13.42
N THR A 138 -9.45 -6.22 -12.38
CA THR A 138 -10.10 -5.45 -11.31
C THR A 138 -10.65 -4.13 -11.83
N LEU A 139 -9.91 -3.41 -12.67
CA LEU A 139 -10.39 -2.17 -13.26
C LEU A 139 -11.57 -2.43 -14.22
N LEU A 140 -11.48 -3.46 -15.05
CA LEU A 140 -12.52 -3.81 -16.02
C LEU A 140 -13.82 -4.32 -15.38
N SER A 141 -13.83 -4.65 -14.09
CA SER A 141 -15.05 -5.02 -13.36
C SER A 141 -15.79 -3.83 -12.76
N HIS A 142 -15.32 -2.59 -12.98
CA HIS A 142 -16.01 -1.37 -12.55
C HIS A 142 -17.49 -1.35 -13.01
N PRO A 143 -18.45 -0.95 -12.14
CA PRO A 143 -18.27 -0.37 -10.79
C PRO A 143 -18.10 -1.40 -9.65
N LYS A 144 -18.02 -2.69 -9.95
CA LYS A 144 -17.95 -3.79 -8.96
C LYS A 144 -16.51 -4.19 -8.60
N SER A 145 -15.54 -3.30 -8.81
CA SER A 145 -14.12 -3.57 -8.57
C SER A 145 -13.76 -3.75 -7.10
N GLY A 146 -14.60 -3.23 -6.18
CA GLY A 146 -14.31 -3.20 -4.74
C GLY A 146 -13.24 -2.17 -4.36
N MET A 147 -12.73 -1.39 -5.31
CA MET A 147 -11.82 -0.28 -5.06
C MET A 147 -12.61 1.00 -4.74
N ASP A 148 -12.09 1.81 -3.83
CA ASP A 148 -12.53 3.19 -3.70
C ASP A 148 -12.13 4.04 -4.92
N ALA A 149 -12.73 5.23 -5.04
CA ALA A 149 -12.54 6.10 -6.20
C ALA A 149 -11.08 6.58 -6.37
N GLU A 150 -10.38 6.92 -5.29
CA GLU A 150 -8.99 7.38 -5.37
C GLU A 150 -8.08 6.26 -5.85
N GLY A 151 -8.18 5.07 -5.23
CA GLY A 151 -7.39 3.90 -5.60
C GLY A 151 -7.66 3.48 -7.04
N PHE A 152 -8.93 3.46 -7.45
CA PHE A 152 -9.32 3.13 -8.82
C PHE A 152 -8.66 4.08 -9.83
N GLN A 153 -8.74 5.40 -9.59
CA GLN A 153 -8.16 6.41 -10.48
C GLN A 153 -6.63 6.31 -10.51
N VAL A 154 -5.98 6.17 -9.36
CA VAL A 154 -4.52 6.05 -9.26
C VAL A 154 -4.01 4.83 -10.04
N VAL A 155 -4.64 3.67 -9.87
CA VAL A 155 -4.23 2.44 -10.58
C VAL A 155 -4.47 2.56 -12.08
N ARG A 156 -5.63 3.08 -12.49
CA ARG A 156 -5.96 3.29 -13.91
C ARG A 156 -4.95 4.22 -14.58
N ASP A 157 -4.68 5.37 -13.98
CA ASP A 157 -3.80 6.39 -14.54
C ASP A 157 -2.34 5.93 -14.55
N TYR A 158 -1.93 5.12 -13.59
CA TYR A 158 -0.60 4.51 -13.61
C TYR A 158 -0.45 3.53 -14.77
N LEU A 159 -1.39 2.60 -14.93
CA LEU A 159 -1.33 1.61 -16.01
C LEU A 159 -1.41 2.24 -17.40
N LEU A 160 -2.24 3.27 -17.59
CA LEU A 160 -2.39 3.97 -18.87
C LEU A 160 -1.17 4.81 -19.27
N ARG A 161 -0.37 5.27 -18.31
CA ARG A 161 0.88 5.99 -18.57
C ARG A 161 2.07 5.07 -18.82
N GLY A 162 2.01 3.84 -18.32
CA GLY A 162 3.05 2.82 -18.53
C GLY A 162 3.01 2.21 -19.93
N ASN A 163 3.99 1.37 -20.24
CA ASN A 163 4.10 0.62 -21.50
C ASN A 163 3.73 -0.87 -21.33
N HIS A 164 3.01 -1.21 -20.27
CA HIS A 164 2.73 -2.61 -19.90
C HIS A 164 1.41 -3.15 -20.47
N LEU A 165 0.54 -2.28 -20.98
CA LEU A 165 -0.77 -2.63 -21.53
C LEU A 165 -0.70 -2.93 -23.03
N THR A 166 -1.56 -3.82 -23.51
CA THR A 166 -1.87 -3.90 -24.94
C THR A 166 -2.77 -2.73 -25.36
N ASP A 167 -2.79 -2.42 -26.66
CA ASP A 167 -3.68 -1.37 -27.20
C ASP A 167 -5.15 -1.63 -26.86
N GLU A 168 -5.59 -2.89 -26.94
CA GLU A 168 -6.95 -3.29 -26.56
C GLU A 168 -7.23 -3.04 -25.07
N GLN A 169 -6.30 -3.43 -24.18
CA GLN A 169 -6.45 -3.19 -22.74
C GLN A 169 -6.52 -1.69 -22.45
N ALA A 170 -5.60 -0.90 -23.01
CA ALA A 170 -5.56 0.54 -22.81
C ALA A 170 -6.87 1.20 -23.29
N GLU A 171 -7.37 0.81 -24.45
CA GLU A 171 -8.60 1.35 -25.02
C GLU A 171 -9.83 1.01 -24.16
N ARG A 172 -9.92 -0.22 -23.66
CA ARG A 172 -11.01 -0.62 -22.75
C ARG A 172 -10.98 0.16 -21.44
N LEU A 173 -9.79 0.38 -20.87
CA LEU A 173 -9.64 1.14 -19.63
C LEU A 173 -9.99 2.63 -19.79
N ARG A 174 -9.68 3.24 -20.94
CA ARG A 174 -10.05 4.65 -21.24
C ARG A 174 -11.55 4.89 -21.33
N LYS A 175 -12.33 3.85 -21.68
CA LYS A 175 -13.80 3.93 -21.80
C LYS A 175 -14.53 3.78 -20.48
N LEU A 176 -13.84 3.41 -19.39
CA LEU A 176 -14.46 3.30 -18.08
C LEU A 176 -14.84 4.70 -17.55
N PRO A 177 -16.01 4.85 -16.91
CA PRO A 177 -16.41 6.11 -16.30
C PRO A 177 -15.41 6.54 -15.20
N GLN A 178 -15.42 7.83 -14.86
CA GLN A 178 -14.54 8.40 -13.84
C GLN A 178 -14.97 8.05 -12.41
#